data_AF-A0A845U222-F1
#
_entry.id   AF-A0A845U222-F1
#
_cell.length_a   1.000
_cell.length_b   1.000
_cell.length_c   1.000
_cell.angle_alpha   90.00
_cell.angle_beta   90.00
_cell.angle_gamma   90.00
#
_symmetry.space_group_name_H-M   'P 1'
#
loop_
_entity.id
_entity.type
_entity.pdbx_description
1 polymer ?
#
loop_
_entity_poly.entity_id
_entity_poly.type
_entity_poly.pdbx_seq_one_letter_code
_entity_poly.pdbx_strand_id
1 'polypeptide(L)'
;MANSLFLKKPMNLLLQEAGDTGEHSLRRTLGPVSLTALGIGAIIGAGIFVLSGLGAHYAGPGLMLSFVISGLGCAFAGLCYAEFAAMIPLAGSAYTYAYAALGELFAWIIGWDLTLEYAMGASTVSSGWSNHFIELLHILHLKMPLWLAYDHWTALRTAENFIARDMASTADPSLVAGTQAFLDRVGIVIAAQSPELLQRAHDLVGAPTIFGMEIGFNLPAFCIALRILGFLRGGGYGVKPDVREKYVRGAGSY
;
A
#
# COMPACT_ATOMS: atom_id res chain seq x y z
N MET A 1 -18.57 -37.00 -12.97
CA MET A 1 -17.95 -35.67 -13.10
C MET A 1 -16.89 -35.56 -12.03
N ALA A 2 -15.60 -35.67 -12.39
CA ALA A 2 -14.52 -35.62 -11.41
C ALA A 2 -14.45 -34.19 -10.82
N ASN A 3 -14.32 -34.08 -9.49
CA ASN A 3 -14.28 -32.79 -8.78
C ASN A 3 -13.07 -31.96 -9.22
N SER A 4 -13.27 -31.06 -10.20
CA SER A 4 -12.25 -30.17 -10.75
C SER A 4 -11.68 -29.18 -9.72
N LEU A 5 -12.39 -28.95 -8.61
CA LEU A 5 -12.06 -27.91 -7.64
C LEU A 5 -10.77 -28.15 -6.84
N PHE A 6 -10.30 -29.40 -6.75
CA PHE A 6 -9.08 -29.76 -5.98
C PHE A 6 -7.93 -30.25 -6.85
N LEU A 7 -8.01 -30.05 -8.18
CA LEU A 7 -6.93 -30.46 -9.07
C LEU A 7 -5.67 -29.64 -8.76
N LYS A 8 -4.58 -30.35 -8.48
CA LYS A 8 -3.24 -29.76 -8.30
C LYS A 8 -2.56 -29.70 -9.66
N LYS A 9 -1.81 -28.64 -9.91
CA LYS A 9 -1.00 -28.55 -11.12
C LYS A 9 0.17 -29.53 -10.96
N PRO A 10 0.37 -30.46 -11.90
CA PRO A 10 1.48 -31.40 -11.79
C PRO A 10 2.80 -30.65 -11.85
N MET A 11 3.74 -31.03 -10.98
CA MET A 11 5.04 -30.37 -10.84
C MET A 11 5.80 -30.28 -12.17
N ASN A 12 5.65 -31.27 -13.05
CA ASN A 12 6.30 -31.28 -14.36
C ASN A 12 5.85 -30.13 -15.27
N LEU A 13 4.56 -29.75 -15.25
CA LEU A 13 4.07 -28.60 -16.02
C LEU A 13 4.60 -27.28 -15.44
N LEU A 14 4.63 -27.18 -14.12
CA LEU A 14 5.21 -26.05 -13.40
C LEU A 14 6.71 -25.88 -13.75
N LEU A 15 7.50 -26.96 -13.71
CA LEU A 15 8.91 -26.92 -14.10
C LEU A 15 9.11 -26.61 -15.59
N GLN A 16 8.19 -27.04 -16.46
CA GLN A 16 8.22 -26.70 -17.88
C GLN A 16 8.00 -25.19 -18.11
N GLU A 17 7.06 -24.57 -17.40
CA GLU A 17 6.86 -23.11 -17.42
C GLU A 17 8.05 -22.33 -16.85
N ALA A 18 8.76 -22.88 -15.85
CA ALA A 18 10.01 -22.32 -15.35
C ALA A 18 11.19 -22.47 -16.33
N GLY A 19 11.11 -23.48 -17.20
CA GLY A 19 12.15 -23.89 -18.13
C GLY A 19 12.07 -23.25 -19.52
N ASP A 20 11.01 -22.51 -19.82
CA ASP A 20 10.86 -21.76 -21.09
C ASP A 20 11.93 -20.67 -21.21
N THR A 21 13.06 -21.07 -21.77
CA THR A 21 14.27 -20.30 -22.01
C THR A 21 14.33 -19.90 -23.48
N GLY A 22 13.32 -19.13 -23.92
CA GLY A 22 13.33 -18.52 -25.26
C GLY A 22 14.20 -17.26 -25.35
N GLU A 23 14.37 -16.70 -26.55
CA GLU A 23 15.00 -15.39 -26.79
C GLU A 23 14.32 -14.22 -26.03
N HIS A 24 13.14 -14.46 -25.45
CA HIS A 24 12.39 -13.52 -24.60
C HIS A 24 12.55 -13.76 -23.08
N SER A 25 13.44 -14.65 -22.65
CA SER A 25 13.66 -14.93 -21.22
C SER A 25 14.69 -13.98 -20.59
N LEU A 26 14.48 -13.60 -19.32
CA LEU A 26 15.37 -12.69 -18.60
C LEU A 26 16.66 -13.41 -18.19
N ARG A 27 17.81 -12.75 -18.39
CA ARG A 27 19.10 -13.27 -17.94
C ARG A 27 19.14 -13.30 -16.40
N ARG A 28 19.36 -14.49 -15.83
CA ARG A 28 19.57 -14.68 -14.38
C ARG A 28 20.87 -14.01 -13.95
N THR A 29 20.77 -12.81 -13.37
CA THR A 29 21.91 -11.98 -12.94
C THR A 29 21.88 -11.65 -11.46
N LEU A 30 20.75 -11.84 -10.78
CA LEU A 30 20.61 -11.59 -9.35
C LEU A 30 21.28 -12.68 -8.53
N GLY A 31 22.35 -12.32 -7.83
CA GLY A 31 22.99 -13.16 -6.81
C GLY A 31 22.34 -13.01 -5.43
N PRO A 32 22.81 -13.76 -4.42
CA PRO A 32 22.22 -13.78 -3.08
C PRO A 32 22.12 -12.38 -2.44
N VAL A 33 23.18 -11.59 -2.52
CA VAL A 33 23.22 -10.23 -1.96
C VAL A 33 22.20 -9.31 -2.62
N SER A 34 22.09 -9.37 -3.96
CA SER A 34 21.11 -8.57 -4.71
C SER A 34 19.68 -8.98 -4.39
N LEU A 35 19.41 -10.27 -4.18
CA LEU A 35 18.10 -10.78 -3.76
C LEU A 35 17.75 -10.35 -2.33
N THR A 36 18.70 -10.41 -1.41
CA THR A 36 18.49 -9.92 -0.04
C THR A 36 18.24 -8.41 -0.04
N ALA A 37 19.00 -7.63 -0.82
CA ALA A 37 18.78 -6.19 -0.95
C ALA A 37 17.40 -5.87 -1.56
N LEU A 38 16.95 -6.65 -2.56
CA LEU A 38 15.61 -6.53 -3.12
C LEU A 38 14.54 -6.81 -2.05
N GLY A 39 14.72 -7.85 -1.24
CA GLY A 39 13.81 -8.17 -0.13
C GLY A 39 13.73 -7.05 0.90
N ILE A 40 14.88 -6.53 1.36
CA ILE A 40 14.92 -5.40 2.30
C ILE A 40 14.22 -4.16 1.72
N GLY A 41 14.49 -3.84 0.46
CA GLY A 41 13.86 -2.70 -0.23
C GLY A 41 12.36 -2.85 -0.43
N ALA A 42 11.86 -4.08 -0.55
CA ALA A 42 10.42 -4.36 -0.64
C ALA A 42 9.71 -4.28 0.73
N ILE A 43 10.42 -4.54 1.83
CA ILE A 43 9.86 -4.55 3.19
C ILE A 43 9.91 -3.15 3.83
N ILE A 44 11.02 -2.42 3.66
CA ILE A 44 11.18 -1.09 4.27
C ILE A 44 10.41 -0.06 3.44
N GLY A 45 9.38 0.54 4.04
CA GLY A 45 8.57 1.55 3.37
C GLY A 45 7.66 2.31 4.34
N ALA A 46 6.47 2.67 3.85
CA ALA A 46 5.49 3.47 4.62
C ALA A 46 5.13 2.86 5.99
N GLY A 47 5.24 1.53 6.16
CA GLY A 47 5.00 0.85 7.43
C GLY A 47 5.83 1.44 8.59
N ILE A 48 7.15 1.47 8.48
CA ILE A 48 8.00 1.95 9.58
C ILE A 48 7.94 3.48 9.73
N PHE A 49 7.80 4.23 8.64
CA PHE A 49 7.81 5.69 8.68
C PHE A 49 6.48 6.31 9.11
N VAL A 50 5.36 5.66 8.80
CA VAL A 50 4.01 6.21 9.06
C VAL A 50 3.31 5.44 10.18
N LEU A 51 3.23 4.12 10.09
CA LEU A 51 2.44 3.32 11.04
C LEU A 51 3.09 3.23 12.42
N SER A 52 4.40 3.41 12.55
CA SER A 52 5.07 3.40 13.86
C SER A 52 4.55 4.49 14.80
N GLY A 53 4.21 5.67 14.28
CA GLY A 53 3.61 6.75 15.08
C GLY A 53 2.23 6.37 15.61
N LEU A 54 1.40 5.75 14.76
CA LEU A 54 0.10 5.21 15.15
C LEU A 54 0.27 4.08 16.19
N GLY A 55 1.21 3.17 15.95
CA GLY A 55 1.55 2.08 16.85
C GLY A 55 2.02 2.58 18.22
N ALA A 56 2.81 3.66 18.26
CA ALA A 56 3.23 4.28 19.50
C ALA A 56 2.05 4.88 20.28
N HIS A 57 1.04 5.42 19.58
CA HIS A 57 -0.18 5.91 20.23
C HIS A 57 -0.99 4.77 20.88
N TYR A 58 -1.05 3.58 20.27
CA TYR A 58 -1.78 2.44 20.82
C TYR A 58 -1.00 1.64 21.87
N ALA A 59 0.27 1.34 21.61
CA ALA A 59 1.09 0.46 22.45
C ALA A 59 1.99 1.23 23.43
N GLY A 60 2.17 2.54 23.23
CA GLY A 60 3.05 3.37 24.06
C GLY A 60 4.49 2.83 24.06
N PRO A 61 5.15 2.81 25.23
CA PRO A 61 6.49 2.22 25.40
C PRO A 61 6.56 0.72 25.02
N GLY A 62 5.42 0.02 24.99
CA GLY A 62 5.30 -1.39 24.61
C GLY A 62 5.46 -1.67 23.12
N LEU A 63 5.54 -0.63 22.27
CA LEU A 63 5.68 -0.78 20.81
C LEU A 63 6.86 -1.68 20.41
N MET A 64 7.98 -1.58 21.13
CA MET A 64 9.16 -2.42 20.86
C MET A 64 8.86 -3.91 21.07
N LEU A 65 8.08 -4.27 22.10
CA LEU A 65 7.65 -5.64 22.34
C LEU A 65 6.71 -6.13 21.23
N SER A 66 5.80 -5.27 20.77
CA SER A 66 4.92 -5.56 19.64
C SER A 66 5.71 -5.87 18.37
N PHE A 67 6.78 -5.11 18.07
CA PHE A 67 7.66 -5.38 16.95
C PHE A 67 8.42 -6.70 17.08
N VAL A 68 8.92 -7.03 18.27
CA VAL A 68 9.64 -8.31 18.50
C VAL A 68 8.71 -9.50 18.27
N ILE A 69 7.49 -9.47 18.83
CA ILE A 69 6.52 -10.56 18.68
C ILE A 69 6.07 -10.69 17.22
N SER A 70 5.76 -9.57 16.56
CA SER A 70 5.41 -9.57 15.13
C SER A 70 6.57 -10.10 14.27
N GLY A 71 7.80 -9.66 14.54
CA GLY A 71 8.99 -10.11 13.83
C GLY A 71 9.25 -11.60 13.97
N LEU A 72 9.00 -12.18 15.16
CA LEU A 72 9.10 -13.62 15.37
C LEU A 72 8.07 -14.40 14.53
N GLY A 73 6.83 -13.90 14.45
CA GLY A 73 5.79 -14.47 13.58
C GLY A 73 6.20 -14.41 12.09
N CYS A 74 6.72 -13.27 11.64
CA CYS A 74 7.24 -13.10 10.29
C CYS A 74 8.44 -14.02 10.01
N ALA A 75 9.31 -14.27 11.00
CA ALA A 75 10.45 -15.17 10.84
C ALA A 75 10.01 -16.62 10.60
N PHE A 76 9.04 -17.13 11.37
CA PHE A 76 8.50 -18.47 11.14
C PHE A 76 7.81 -18.60 9.79
N ALA A 77 7.00 -17.61 9.39
CA ALA A 77 6.41 -17.59 8.05
C ALA A 77 7.51 -17.56 6.97
N GLY A 78 8.52 -16.71 7.13
CA GLY A 78 9.66 -16.59 6.22
C GLY A 78 10.43 -17.89 6.02
N LEU A 79 10.61 -18.69 7.08
CA LEU A 79 11.24 -20.01 6.99
C LEU A 79 10.41 -20.99 6.14
N CYS A 80 9.09 -21.03 6.32
CA CYS A 80 8.21 -21.85 5.48
C CYS A 80 8.26 -21.42 4.01
N TYR A 81 8.29 -20.10 3.74
CA TYR A 81 8.44 -19.58 2.38
C TYR A 81 9.80 -19.89 1.78
N ALA A 82 10.87 -19.91 2.57
CA ALA A 82 12.20 -20.30 2.11
C ALA A 82 12.25 -21.78 1.69
N GLU A 83 11.59 -22.67 2.43
CA GLU A 83 11.46 -24.08 2.07
C GLU A 83 10.69 -24.26 0.75
N PHE A 84 9.56 -23.57 0.58
CA PHE A 84 8.80 -23.63 -0.68
C PHE A 84 9.57 -23.04 -1.86
N ALA A 85 10.29 -21.93 -1.67
CA ALA A 85 11.11 -21.32 -2.72
C ALA A 85 12.27 -22.23 -3.16
N ALA A 86 12.84 -23.02 -2.24
CA ALA A 86 13.87 -24.01 -2.56
C ALA A 86 13.32 -25.24 -3.29
N MET A 87 12.09 -25.66 -2.95
CA MET A 87 11.44 -26.84 -3.55
C MET A 87 10.83 -26.55 -4.93
N ILE A 88 10.30 -25.34 -5.14
CA ILE A 88 9.58 -24.94 -6.35
C ILE A 88 10.27 -23.71 -6.95
N PRO A 89 11.34 -23.88 -7.75
CA PRO A 89 12.19 -22.79 -8.25
C PRO A 89 11.55 -22.04 -9.44
N LEU A 90 10.34 -21.55 -9.20
CA LEU A 90 9.50 -20.82 -10.14
C LEU A 90 9.40 -19.36 -9.74
N ALA A 91 9.29 -18.48 -10.74
CA ALA A 91 8.85 -17.12 -10.51
C ALA A 91 7.36 -17.15 -10.12
N GLY A 92 7.09 -17.32 -8.82
CA GLY A 92 5.76 -17.46 -8.27
C GLY A 92 5.71 -17.02 -6.81
N SER A 93 4.54 -16.58 -6.37
CA SER A 93 4.27 -16.24 -4.97
C SER A 93 3.34 -17.30 -4.34
N ALA A 94 2.71 -16.99 -3.22
CA ALA A 94 1.88 -17.92 -2.44
C ALA A 94 0.81 -18.67 -3.28
N TYR A 95 0.26 -18.02 -4.31
CA TYR A 95 -0.64 -18.63 -5.29
C TYR A 95 -0.07 -19.91 -5.91
N THR A 96 1.16 -19.87 -6.42
CA THR A 96 1.80 -21.00 -7.09
C THR A 96 2.07 -22.14 -6.11
N TYR A 97 2.47 -21.81 -4.88
CA TYR A 97 2.69 -22.79 -3.82
C TYR A 97 1.38 -23.46 -3.39
N ALA A 98 0.30 -22.68 -3.24
CA ALA A 98 -1.03 -23.20 -2.94
C ALA A 98 -1.58 -24.09 -4.06
N TYR A 99 -1.34 -23.74 -5.33
CA TYR A 99 -1.74 -24.57 -6.46
C TYR A 99 -1.03 -25.93 -6.43
N ALA A 100 0.28 -25.93 -6.14
CA ALA A 100 1.05 -27.16 -6.02
C ALA A 100 0.64 -28.02 -4.81
N ALA A 101 0.34 -27.39 -3.66
CA ALA A 101 0.10 -28.10 -2.40
C ALA A 101 -1.37 -28.46 -2.15
N LEU A 102 -2.31 -27.55 -2.40
CA LEU A 102 -3.72 -27.62 -1.97
C LEU A 102 -4.71 -27.76 -3.13
N GLY A 103 -4.35 -27.30 -4.33
CA GLY A 103 -5.16 -27.40 -5.54
C GLY A 103 -5.87 -26.10 -5.92
N GLU A 104 -6.62 -26.16 -7.02
CA GLU A 104 -7.12 -24.99 -7.76
C GLU A 104 -8.03 -24.06 -6.94
N LEU A 105 -8.97 -24.57 -6.15
CA LEU A 105 -9.90 -23.72 -5.37
C LEU A 105 -9.15 -22.85 -4.35
N PHE A 106 -8.23 -23.44 -3.58
CA PHE A 106 -7.45 -22.70 -2.58
C PHE A 106 -6.48 -21.75 -3.25
N ALA A 107 -5.85 -22.16 -4.36
CA ALA A 107 -5.01 -21.27 -5.15
C ALA A 107 -5.82 -20.08 -5.66
N TRP A 108 -7.02 -20.29 -6.19
CA TRP A 108 -7.89 -19.21 -6.68
C TRP A 108 -8.26 -18.20 -5.58
N ILE A 109 -8.64 -18.69 -4.38
CA ILE A 109 -8.93 -17.83 -3.23
C ILE A 109 -7.70 -17.00 -2.86
N ILE A 110 -6.53 -17.65 -2.73
CA ILE A 110 -5.26 -16.97 -2.40
C ILE A 110 -4.84 -15.99 -3.49
N GLY A 111 -5.12 -16.29 -4.76
CA GLY A 111 -4.82 -15.40 -5.88
C GLY A 111 -5.62 -14.09 -5.82
N TRP A 112 -6.91 -14.17 -5.48
CA TRP A 112 -7.74 -12.98 -5.26
C TRP A 112 -7.34 -12.22 -4.00
N ASP A 113 -7.04 -12.93 -2.92
CA ASP A 113 -6.53 -12.36 -1.67
C ASP A 113 -5.25 -11.55 -1.91
N LEU A 114 -4.24 -12.15 -2.56
CA LEU A 114 -3.00 -11.47 -2.95
C LEU A 114 -3.25 -10.25 -3.85
N THR A 115 -4.19 -10.36 -4.80
CA THR A 115 -4.52 -9.23 -5.69
C THR A 115 -5.05 -8.04 -4.89
N LEU A 116 -5.95 -8.29 -3.93
CA LEU A 116 -6.47 -7.27 -3.03
C LEU A 116 -5.40 -6.74 -2.07
N GLU A 117 -4.55 -7.63 -1.56
CA GLU A 117 -3.44 -7.28 -0.67
C GLU A 117 -2.45 -6.34 -1.37
N TYR A 118 -2.01 -6.66 -2.60
CA TYR A 118 -1.12 -5.79 -3.38
C TYR A 118 -1.78 -4.47 -3.75
N ALA A 119 -3.08 -4.46 -4.09
CA ALA A 119 -3.81 -3.24 -4.40
C ALA A 119 -3.94 -2.31 -3.18
N MET A 120 -4.26 -2.88 -2.02
CA MET A 120 -4.33 -2.16 -0.75
C MET A 120 -2.95 -1.67 -0.31
N GLY A 121 -1.93 -2.54 -0.40
CA GLY A 121 -0.54 -2.21 -0.08
C GLY A 121 -0.01 -1.05 -0.93
N ALA A 122 -0.22 -1.09 -2.25
CA ALA A 122 0.17 0.01 -3.14
C ALA A 122 -0.55 1.32 -2.78
N SER A 123 -1.84 1.26 -2.46
CA SER A 123 -2.62 2.43 -2.04
C SER A 123 -2.11 3.01 -0.72
N THR A 124 -1.85 2.17 0.29
CA THR A 124 -1.33 2.59 1.59
C THR A 124 0.07 3.19 1.49
N VAL A 125 0.96 2.58 0.70
CA VAL A 125 2.32 3.12 0.48
C VAL A 125 2.24 4.48 -0.21
N SER A 126 1.40 4.63 -1.24
CA SER A 126 1.27 5.90 -1.95
C SER A 126 0.71 7.02 -1.06
N SER A 127 -0.31 6.71 -0.24
CA SER A 127 -0.85 7.65 0.75
C SER A 127 0.17 8.02 1.84
N GLY A 128 0.97 7.06 2.30
CA GLY A 128 2.03 7.32 3.28
C GLY A 128 3.09 8.29 2.75
N TRP A 129 3.54 8.09 1.51
CA TRP A 129 4.47 9.03 0.85
C TRP A 129 3.83 10.39 0.55
N SER A 130 2.54 10.41 0.19
CA SER A 130 1.80 11.65 0.00
C SER A 130 1.83 12.54 1.24
N ASN A 131 1.65 11.98 2.44
CA ASN A 131 1.69 12.75 3.67
C ASN A 131 3.04 13.45 3.87
N HIS A 132 4.15 12.74 3.68
CA HIS A 132 5.48 13.34 3.75
C HIS A 132 5.72 14.38 2.66
N PHE A 133 5.17 14.18 1.46
CA PHE A 133 5.25 15.17 0.39
C PHE A 133 4.48 16.45 0.73
N ILE A 134 3.29 16.34 1.33
CA ILE A 134 2.49 17.49 1.79
C ILE A 134 3.23 18.24 2.92
N GLU A 135 3.83 17.52 3.87
CA GLU A 135 4.68 18.11 4.91
C GLU A 135 5.88 18.86 4.31
N LEU A 136 6.52 18.30 3.29
CA LEU A 136 7.59 18.97 2.55
C LEU A 136 7.11 20.25 1.88
N LEU A 137 5.93 20.23 1.23
CA LEU A 137 5.33 21.43 0.64
C LEU A 137 5.05 22.51 1.69
N HIS A 138 4.58 22.12 2.88
CA HIS A 138 4.38 23.05 3.99
C HIS A 138 5.69 23.69 4.47
N ILE A 139 6.79 22.92 4.53
CA ILE A 139 8.14 23.46 4.83
C ILE A 139 8.58 24.47 3.75
N LEU A 140 8.22 24.23 2.49
CA LEU A 140 8.46 25.15 1.38
C LEU A 140 7.45 26.30 1.28
N HIS A 141 6.57 26.47 2.28
CA HIS A 141 5.50 27.47 2.32
C HIS A 141 4.47 27.38 1.18
N LEU A 142 4.40 26.23 0.49
CA LEU A 142 3.39 25.94 -0.51
C LEU A 142 2.17 25.29 0.16
N LYS A 143 1.05 26.00 0.18
CA LYS A 143 -0.21 25.50 0.76
C LYS A 143 -1.02 24.77 -0.30
N MET A 144 -1.21 23.47 -0.11
CA MET A 144 -2.15 22.68 -0.92
C MET A 144 -3.52 22.68 -0.24
N PRO A 145 -4.63 22.86 -0.97
CA PRO A 145 -5.95 22.76 -0.38
C PRO A 145 -6.20 21.34 0.16
N LEU A 146 -6.83 21.24 1.32
CA LEU A 146 -7.01 19.96 2.04
C LEU A 146 -7.77 18.92 1.20
N TRP A 147 -8.75 19.36 0.41
CA TRP A 147 -9.52 18.48 -0.48
C TRP A 147 -8.70 17.88 -1.63
N LEU A 148 -7.53 18.43 -1.95
CA LEU A 148 -6.61 17.89 -2.98
C LEU A 148 -5.42 17.14 -2.38
N ALA A 149 -5.14 17.40 -1.10
CA ALA A 149 -4.06 16.78 -0.35
C ALA A 149 -4.45 15.40 0.19
N TYR A 150 -5.72 15.21 0.59
CA TYR A 150 -6.20 14.01 1.26
C TYR A 150 -7.52 13.50 0.66
N ASP A 151 -7.91 12.26 1.00
CA ASP A 151 -9.28 11.79 0.77
C ASP A 151 -10.27 12.57 1.65
N HIS A 152 -11.56 12.55 1.29
CA HIS A 152 -12.59 13.35 1.98
C HIS A 152 -12.59 13.16 3.51
N TRP A 153 -12.54 11.92 4.00
CA TRP A 153 -12.60 11.63 5.43
C TRP A 153 -11.34 12.05 6.17
N THR A 154 -10.17 11.87 5.56
CA THR A 154 -8.89 12.30 6.13
C THR A 154 -8.75 13.82 6.10
N ALA A 155 -9.22 14.48 5.04
CA ALA A 155 -9.26 15.94 4.92
C ALA A 155 -10.14 16.54 6.03
N LEU A 156 -11.34 15.98 6.24
CA LEU A 156 -12.26 16.42 7.28
C LEU A 156 -11.66 16.25 8.67
N ARG A 157 -11.13 15.06 8.98
CA ARG A 157 -10.46 14.81 10.27
C ARG A 157 -9.26 15.73 10.50
N THR A 158 -8.51 16.04 9.45
CA THR A 158 -7.38 16.97 9.53
C THR A 158 -7.88 18.39 9.83
N ALA A 159 -8.94 18.83 9.16
CA ALA A 159 -9.58 20.12 9.41
C ALA A 159 -10.16 20.21 10.83
N GLU A 160 -10.89 19.19 11.29
CA GLU A 160 -11.39 19.08 12.66
C GLU A 160 -10.26 19.19 13.68
N ASN A 161 -9.13 18.53 13.46
CA ASN A 161 -7.97 18.63 14.35
C ASN A 161 -7.38 20.05 14.38
N PHE A 162 -7.30 20.73 13.23
CA PHE A 162 -6.84 22.12 13.18
C PHE A 162 -7.78 23.06 13.94
N ILE A 163 -9.08 22.97 13.67
CA ILE A 163 -10.09 23.79 14.33
C ILE A 163 -10.18 23.47 15.82
N ALA A 164 -10.10 22.20 16.23
CA ALA A 164 -10.12 21.81 17.62
C ALA A 164 -8.91 22.35 18.40
N ARG A 165 -7.73 22.40 17.78
CA ARG A 165 -6.54 23.02 18.36
C ARG A 165 -6.70 24.53 18.52
N ASP A 166 -7.28 25.20 17.51
CA ASP A 166 -7.60 26.62 17.57
C ASP A 166 -8.61 26.92 18.70
N MET A 167 -9.71 26.17 18.76
CA MET A 167 -10.72 26.27 19.82
C MET A 167 -10.15 25.96 21.22
N ALA A 168 -9.27 24.98 21.34
CA ALA A 168 -8.60 24.69 22.61
C ALA A 168 -7.68 25.84 23.05
N SER A 169 -6.91 26.41 22.12
CA SER A 169 -5.99 27.52 22.41
C SER A 169 -6.70 28.83 22.77
N THR A 170 -7.87 29.07 22.18
CA THR A 170 -8.69 30.26 22.47
C THR A 170 -9.47 30.12 23.77
N ALA A 171 -9.91 28.91 24.11
CA ALA A 171 -10.63 28.64 25.35
C ALA A 171 -9.71 28.68 26.59
N ASP A 172 -8.47 28.22 26.48
CA ASP A 172 -7.49 28.26 27.57
C ASP A 172 -6.09 28.64 27.05
N PRO A 173 -5.78 29.96 27.01
CA PRO A 173 -4.48 30.45 26.55
C PRO A 173 -3.29 30.03 27.43
N SER A 174 -3.54 29.48 28.62
CA SER A 174 -2.48 29.03 29.53
C SER A 174 -1.90 27.66 29.13
N LEU A 175 -2.63 26.90 28.30
CA LEU A 175 -2.20 25.60 27.82
C LEU A 175 -1.17 25.75 26.70
N VAL A 176 0.03 25.20 26.94
CA VAL A 176 1.10 25.19 25.95
C VAL A 176 0.83 24.09 24.91
N ALA A 177 0.84 24.47 23.64
CA ALA A 177 0.68 23.54 22.51
C ALA A 177 1.71 22.39 22.60
N GLY A 178 1.23 21.15 22.47
CA GLY A 178 2.06 19.95 22.54
C GLY A 178 2.22 19.35 23.95
N THR A 179 1.69 19.98 25.00
CA THR A 179 1.59 19.34 26.32
C THR A 179 0.43 18.35 26.37
N GLN A 180 0.52 17.35 27.25
CA GLN A 180 -0.55 16.36 27.43
C GLN A 180 -1.89 17.03 27.79
N ALA A 181 -1.85 18.05 28.67
CA ALA A 181 -3.03 18.82 29.04
C ALA A 181 -3.70 19.52 27.84
N PHE A 182 -2.91 20.06 26.91
CA PHE A 182 -3.43 20.63 25.66
C PHE A 182 -4.04 19.55 24.76
N LEU A 183 -3.38 18.39 24.61
CA LEU A 183 -3.89 17.27 23.81
C LEU A 183 -5.19 16.69 24.39
N ASP A 184 -5.29 16.56 25.71
CA ASP A 184 -6.49 16.11 26.40
C ASP A 184 -7.65 17.08 26.15
N ARG A 185 -7.37 18.39 26.18
CA ARG A 185 -8.37 19.42 25.86
C ARG A 185 -8.84 19.36 24.41
N VAL A 186 -7.92 19.20 23.46
CA VAL A 186 -8.24 18.99 22.04
C VAL A 186 -9.10 17.74 21.87
N GLY A 187 -8.77 16.65 22.56
CA GLY A 187 -9.55 15.41 22.56
C GLY A 187 -10.98 15.63 23.03
N ILE A 188 -11.19 16.42 24.10
CA ILE A 188 -12.52 16.78 24.59
C ILE A 188 -13.31 17.57 23.53
N VAL A 189 -12.66 18.54 22.87
CA VAL A 189 -13.31 19.35 21.82
C VAL A 189 -13.73 18.49 20.62
N ILE A 190 -12.85 17.59 20.16
CA ILE A 190 -13.17 16.66 19.06
C ILE A 190 -14.29 15.69 19.47
N ALA A 191 -14.25 15.17 20.69
CA ALA A 191 -15.25 14.23 21.21
C ALA A 191 -16.64 14.88 21.38
N ALA A 192 -16.68 16.20 21.64
CA ALA A 192 -17.93 16.94 21.77
C ALA A 192 -18.72 17.04 20.45
N GLN A 193 -18.06 16.88 19.29
CA GLN A 193 -18.68 16.90 17.95
C GLN A 193 -19.67 18.08 17.79
N SER A 194 -19.26 19.28 18.21
CA SER A 194 -20.14 20.44 18.19
C SER A 194 -20.48 20.84 16.75
N PRO A 195 -21.72 21.32 16.48
CA PRO A 195 -22.10 21.77 15.14
C PRO A 195 -21.18 22.86 14.60
N GLU A 196 -20.67 23.74 15.46
CA GLU A 196 -19.71 24.79 15.10
C GLU A 196 -18.37 24.24 14.62
N LEU A 197 -17.86 23.17 15.27
CA LEU A 197 -16.62 22.53 14.88
C LEU A 197 -16.76 21.88 13.51
N LEU A 198 -17.84 21.14 13.29
CA LEU A 198 -18.12 20.47 12.02
C LEU A 198 -18.27 21.48 10.90
N GLN A 199 -19.05 22.55 11.10
CA GLN A 199 -19.25 23.58 10.09
C GLN A 199 -17.93 24.27 9.71
N ARG A 200 -17.12 24.67 10.70
CA ARG A 200 -15.80 25.26 10.45
C ARG A 200 -14.83 24.28 9.77
N ALA A 201 -14.93 22.99 10.07
CA ALA A 201 -14.12 21.96 9.41
C ALA A 201 -14.50 21.84 7.93
N HIS A 202 -15.79 21.77 7.60
CA HIS A 202 -16.28 21.77 6.21
C HIS A 202 -15.86 23.04 5.46
N ASP A 203 -16.01 24.22 6.08
CA ASP A 203 -15.58 25.50 5.50
C ASP A 203 -14.07 25.54 5.23
N LEU A 204 -13.26 24.97 6.14
CA LEU A 204 -11.80 24.91 5.99
C LEU A 204 -11.36 23.93 4.90
N VAL A 205 -12.06 22.79 4.76
CA VAL A 205 -11.82 21.84 3.67
C VAL A 205 -12.14 22.50 2.33
N GLY A 206 -13.26 23.23 2.23
CA GLY A 206 -13.65 23.96 1.04
C GLY A 206 -13.79 23.07 -0.20
N ALA A 207 -14.25 21.82 -0.01
CA ALA A 207 -14.33 20.82 -1.07
C ALA A 207 -15.41 21.19 -2.11
N PRO A 208 -15.16 20.96 -3.41
CA PRO A 208 -16.21 21.08 -4.42
C PRO A 208 -17.30 20.02 -4.17
N THR A 209 -18.56 20.45 -4.27
CA THR A 209 -19.71 19.56 -4.13
C THR A 209 -20.20 19.08 -5.49
N ILE A 210 -20.30 17.76 -5.66
CA ILE A 210 -20.90 17.13 -6.84
C ILE A 210 -22.10 16.32 -6.35
N PHE A 211 -23.29 16.62 -6.88
CA PHE A 211 -24.56 16.01 -6.43
C PHE A 211 -24.82 16.13 -4.91
N GLY A 212 -24.34 17.20 -4.27
CA GLY A 212 -24.49 17.39 -2.82
C GLY A 212 -23.53 16.57 -1.96
N MET A 213 -22.56 15.86 -2.57
CA MET A 213 -21.48 15.18 -1.86
C MET A 213 -20.18 15.96 -2.04
N GLU A 214 -19.47 16.19 -0.93
CA GLU A 214 -18.13 16.77 -0.95
C GLU A 214 -17.11 15.75 -1.47
N ILE A 215 -16.23 16.19 -2.36
CA ILE A 215 -15.19 15.32 -2.91
C ILE A 215 -13.83 15.75 -2.40
N GLY A 216 -13.14 14.81 -1.75
CA GLY A 216 -11.72 14.87 -1.47
C GLY A 216 -10.96 13.86 -2.33
N PHE A 217 -9.86 14.28 -2.93
CA PHE A 217 -9.01 13.47 -3.78
C PHE A 217 -7.55 13.68 -3.42
N ASN A 218 -6.88 12.60 -3.00
CA ASN A 218 -5.45 12.64 -2.72
C ASN A 218 -4.65 12.64 -4.04
N LEU A 219 -4.45 13.82 -4.60
CA LEU A 219 -3.73 14.01 -5.86
C LEU A 219 -2.26 13.57 -5.77
N PRO A 220 -1.49 13.89 -4.72
CA PRO A 220 -0.11 13.46 -4.66
C PRO A 220 0.03 11.93 -4.61
N ALA A 221 -0.80 11.22 -3.82
CA ALA A 221 -0.81 9.76 -3.80
C ALA A 221 -1.17 9.19 -5.18
N PHE A 222 -2.13 9.77 -5.90
CA PHE A 222 -2.46 9.31 -7.23
C PHE A 222 -1.30 9.49 -8.22
N CYS A 223 -0.64 10.65 -8.21
CA CYS A 223 0.53 10.92 -9.05
C CYS A 223 1.71 9.99 -8.74
N ILE A 224 1.98 9.73 -7.46
CA ILE A 224 3.03 8.79 -7.03
C ILE A 224 2.73 7.39 -7.54
N ALA A 225 1.50 6.90 -7.36
CA ALA A 225 1.07 5.60 -7.85
C ALA A 225 1.19 5.48 -9.37
N LEU A 226 0.76 6.50 -10.11
CA LEU A 226 0.91 6.54 -11.57
C LEU A 226 2.37 6.57 -12.01
N ARG A 227 3.24 7.27 -11.29
CA ARG A 227 4.66 7.33 -11.62
C ARG A 227 5.35 5.99 -11.39
N ILE A 228 5.01 5.29 -10.31
CA ILE A 228 5.50 3.93 -10.02
C ILE A 228 5.01 2.98 -11.11
N LEU A 229 3.72 3.00 -11.44
CA LEU A 229 3.15 2.17 -12.51
C LEU A 229 3.78 2.49 -13.88
N GLY A 230 4.01 3.76 -14.16
CA GLY A 230 4.66 4.24 -15.37
C GLY A 230 6.13 3.81 -15.46
N PHE A 231 6.87 3.79 -14.36
CA PHE A 231 8.24 3.28 -14.31
C PHE A 231 8.27 1.76 -14.52
N LEU A 232 7.37 1.02 -13.88
CA LEU A 232 7.24 -0.43 -14.07
C LEU A 232 6.88 -0.79 -15.51
N ARG A 233 5.99 -0.01 -16.14
CA ARG A 233 5.65 -0.19 -17.56
C ARG A 233 6.77 0.26 -18.50
N GLY A 234 7.42 1.39 -18.21
CA GLY A 234 8.46 1.98 -19.06
C GLY A 234 9.84 1.32 -18.94
N GLY A 235 10.11 0.63 -17.83
CA GLY A 235 11.28 -0.25 -17.68
C GLY A 235 11.17 -1.54 -18.50
N GLY A 236 9.99 -1.83 -19.05
CA GLY A 236 9.73 -2.92 -19.98
C GLY A 236 9.67 -2.43 -21.43
N TYR A 237 10.79 -2.56 -22.13
CA TYR A 237 10.90 -2.65 -23.58
C TYR A 237 10.61 -1.40 -24.44
N GLY A 238 11.68 -0.91 -25.07
CA GLY A 238 11.59 -0.54 -26.48
C GLY A 238 11.29 -1.80 -27.31
N VAL A 239 10.01 -2.21 -27.39
CA VAL A 239 9.56 -3.14 -28.43
C VAL A 239 9.48 -2.32 -29.71
N LYS A 240 10.38 -2.58 -30.65
CA LYS A 240 10.29 -2.03 -32.00
C LYS A 240 8.92 -2.38 -32.60
N PRO A 241 8.26 -1.45 -33.33
CA PRO A 241 6.87 -1.59 -33.81
C PRO A 241 6.62 -2.74 -34.82
N ASP A 242 7.62 -3.55 -35.16
CA ASP A 242 7.59 -4.52 -36.26
C ASP A 242 6.95 -5.89 -35.90
N VAL A 243 6.52 -6.10 -34.66
CA VAL A 243 6.04 -7.43 -34.18
C VAL A 243 4.51 -7.54 -34.15
N ARG A 244 3.77 -6.44 -34.34
CA ARG A 244 2.29 -6.46 -34.37
C ARG A 244 1.70 -7.24 -35.56
N GLU A 245 2.45 -7.40 -36.64
CA GLU A 245 1.94 -8.07 -37.85
C GLU A 245 2.00 -9.60 -37.83
N LYS A 246 2.88 -10.21 -37.01
CA LYS A 246 3.04 -11.68 -37.01
C LYS A 246 1.98 -12.43 -36.21
N TYR A 247 1.39 -11.83 -35.18
CA TYR A 247 0.39 -12.50 -34.35
C TYR A 247 -1.02 -12.52 -34.96
N VAL A 248 -1.35 -11.58 -35.86
CA VAL A 248 -2.68 -11.54 -36.51
C VAL A 248 -2.80 -12.61 -37.61
N ARG A 249 -1.69 -13.10 -38.18
CA ARG A 249 -1.71 -14.13 -39.24
C ARG A 249 -1.65 -15.58 -38.75
N GLY A 250 -1.38 -15.82 -37.46
CA GLY A 250 -1.27 -17.18 -36.89
C GLY A 250 -2.58 -17.74 -36.31
N ALA A 251 -3.63 -16.93 -36.16
CA ALA A 251 -4.90 -17.32 -35.55
C ALA A 251 -5.94 -17.86 -36.56
N GLY A 252 -5.47 -18.39 -37.69
CA GLY A 252 -6.33 -18.80 -38.81
C GLY A 252 -5.92 -20.14 -39.42
N SER A 253 -5.70 -21.17 -38.61
CA SER A 253 -5.77 -22.58 -39.03
C SER A 253 -5.59 -23.54 -37.85
N TYR A 254 -6.68 -23.79 -37.12
CA TYR A 254 -7.02 -25.08 -36.50
C TYR A 254 -8.54 -25.16 -36.35
#